data_AF-A0A4Q5SNX8-F1
#
_entry.id   AF-A0A4Q5SNX8-F1
#
_cell.length_a   1.000
_cell.length_b   1.000
_cell.length_c   1.000
_cell.angle_alpha   90.00
_cell.angle_beta   90.00
_cell.angle_gamma   90.00
#
_symmetry.space_group_name_H-M   'P 1'
#
loop_
_entity.id
_entity.type
_entity.pdbx_description
1 polymer ?
#
loop_
_entity_poly.entity_id
_entity_poly.type
_entity_poly.pdbx_seq_one_letter_code
_entity_poly.pdbx_strand_id
1 'polypeptide(L)'
;MIYLDYQATTPLAPEARDAMLPWLGDEFANPHSAHAAGRKAKAAVEVAREQVAGLMPVGGTVSFTSGATEALNWAIKGSSGGIVTIATEHAAVLDT
;
A
#
# COMPACT_ATOMS: atom_id res chain seq x y z
N MET A 1 17.18 -24.94 3.37
CA MET A 1 17.77 -23.63 3.04
C MET A 1 17.38 -22.67 4.15
N ILE A 2 18.32 -21.89 4.69
CA ILE A 2 18.01 -20.82 5.64
C ILE A 2 18.00 -19.51 4.84
N TYR A 3 16.89 -18.79 4.86
CA TYR A 3 16.72 -17.53 4.13
C TYR A 3 17.08 -16.36 5.06
N LEU A 4 18.00 -15.50 4.64
CA LEU A 4 18.51 -14.38 5.46
C LEU A 4 18.40 -13.02 4.74
N ASP A 5 17.67 -12.95 3.62
CA ASP A 5 17.54 -11.74 2.79
C ASP A 5 16.13 -11.11 2.87
N TYR A 6 15.66 -10.89 4.10
CA TYR A 6 14.32 -10.33 4.36
C TYR A 6 14.20 -8.84 4.01
N GLN A 7 15.32 -8.15 3.81
CA GLN A 7 15.33 -6.77 3.33
C GLN A 7 14.94 -6.69 1.84
N ALA A 8 15.27 -7.69 1.03
CA ALA A 8 14.90 -7.74 -0.38
C ALA A 8 13.47 -8.25 -0.59
N THR A 9 13.09 -9.33 0.08
CA THR A 9 11.72 -9.85 0.01
C THR A 9 11.34 -10.69 1.23
N THR A 10 10.06 -10.67 1.56
CA THR A 10 9.48 -11.42 2.69
C THR A 10 8.35 -12.31 2.15
N PRO A 11 8.29 -13.60 2.54
CA PRO A 11 7.16 -14.46 2.18
C PRO A 11 5.83 -13.86 2.67
N LEU A 12 4.79 -13.96 1.84
CA LEU A 12 3.45 -13.53 2.24
C LEU A 12 3.00 -14.30 3.48
N ALA A 13 2.60 -13.57 4.53
CA ALA A 13 2.03 -14.18 5.72
C ALA A 13 0.81 -15.04 5.36
N PRO A 14 0.65 -16.26 5.91
CA PRO A 14 -0.48 -17.13 5.59
C PRO A 14 -1.84 -16.45 5.78
N GLU A 15 -1.99 -15.66 6.84
CA GLU A 15 -3.22 -14.94 7.17
C GLU A 15 -3.55 -13.87 6.12
N ALA A 16 -2.52 -13.18 5.61
CA ALA A 16 -2.68 -12.21 4.53
C ALA A 16 -3.06 -12.90 3.21
N ARG A 17 -2.42 -14.04 2.90
CA ARG A 17 -2.78 -14.87 1.74
C ARG A 17 -4.25 -15.27 1.79
N ASP A 18 -4.69 -15.82 2.92
CA ASP A 18 -6.05 -16.33 3.07
C ASP A 18 -7.09 -15.21 2.98
N ALA A 19 -6.79 -14.02 3.50
CA ALA A 19 -7.63 -12.84 3.36
C ALA A 19 -7.71 -12.32 1.90
N MET A 20 -6.65 -12.51 1.10
CA MET A 20 -6.60 -12.07 -0.30
C MET A 20 -7.31 -13.03 -1.26
N LEU A 21 -7.26 -14.35 -1.02
CA LEU A 21 -7.74 -15.36 -1.95
C LEU A 21 -9.18 -15.15 -2.46
N PRO A 22 -10.17 -14.78 -1.62
CA PRO A 22 -11.53 -14.51 -2.11
C PRO A 22 -11.59 -13.41 -3.18
N TRP A 23 -10.78 -12.36 -3.03
CA TRP A 23 -10.73 -11.22 -3.96
C TRP A 23 -10.02 -11.53 -5.27
N LEU A 24 -9.13 -12.53 -5.26
CA LEU A 24 -8.48 -13.07 -6.46
C LEU A 24 -9.35 -14.10 -7.19
N GLY A 25 -10.38 -14.63 -6.52
CA GLY A 25 -11.35 -15.57 -7.06
C GLY A 25 -12.70 -14.92 -7.27
N ASP A 26 -13.70 -15.31 -6.47
CA ASP A 26 -15.11 -15.02 -6.70
C ASP A 26 -15.53 -13.57 -6.35
N GLU A 27 -14.73 -12.81 -5.59
CA GLU A 27 -15.07 -11.47 -5.11
C GLU A 27 -14.41 -10.32 -5.91
N PHE A 28 -14.23 -10.51 -7.21
CA PHE A 28 -13.44 -9.64 -8.11
C PHE A 28 -14.07 -8.29 -8.52
N ALA A 29 -15.16 -7.86 -7.87
CA ALA A 29 -15.94 -6.71 -8.35
C ALA A 29 -15.19 -5.36 -8.20
N ASN A 30 -15.45 -4.42 -9.12
CA ASN A 30 -14.88 -3.08 -9.07
C ASN A 30 -15.52 -2.24 -7.93
N PRO A 31 -14.73 -1.62 -7.02
CA PRO A 31 -15.24 -0.79 -5.93
C PRO A 31 -15.98 0.49 -6.39
N HIS A 32 -15.82 0.91 -7.65
CA HIS A 32 -16.58 2.02 -8.22
C HIS A 32 -17.97 1.63 -8.74
N SER A 33 -18.29 0.33 -8.81
CA SER A 33 -19.60 -0.13 -9.27
C SER A 33 -20.68 0.11 -8.22
N ALA A 34 -21.83 0.65 -8.64
CA ALA A 34 -22.93 0.97 -7.74
C ALA A 34 -23.72 -0.26 -7.24
N HIS A 35 -23.57 -1.43 -7.86
CA HIS A 35 -24.29 -2.66 -7.50
C HIS A 35 -23.72 -3.32 -6.23
N ALA A 36 -24.44 -4.32 -5.70
CA ALA A 36 -24.12 -4.96 -4.42
C ALA A 36 -22.66 -5.46 -4.33
N ALA A 37 -22.18 -6.16 -5.35
CA ALA A 37 -20.80 -6.64 -5.36
C ALA A 37 -19.75 -5.52 -5.38
N GLY A 38 -19.99 -4.40 -6.08
CA GLY A 38 -19.09 -3.24 -6.07
C GLY A 38 -19.07 -2.54 -4.71
N ARG A 39 -20.25 -2.39 -4.07
CA ARG A 39 -20.33 -1.87 -2.70
C ARG A 39 -19.59 -2.78 -1.69
N LYS A 40 -19.65 -4.10 -1.88
CA LYS A 40 -18.89 -5.06 -1.07
C LYS A 40 -17.37 -4.86 -1.24
N ALA A 41 -16.88 -4.74 -2.47
CA ALA A 41 -15.47 -4.45 -2.75
C ALA A 41 -15.02 -3.10 -2.17
N LYS A 42 -15.85 -2.06 -2.31
CA LYS A 42 -15.58 -0.75 -1.70
C LYS A 42 -15.46 -0.85 -0.18
N ALA A 43 -16.39 -1.55 0.48
CA ALA A 43 -16.34 -1.74 1.93
C ALA A 43 -15.05 -2.44 2.37
N ALA A 44 -14.59 -3.45 1.62
CA ALA A 44 -13.34 -4.13 1.93
C ALA A 44 -12.10 -3.21 1.82
N VAL A 45 -12.04 -2.37 0.78
CA VAL A 45 -10.97 -1.38 0.63
C VAL A 45 -10.97 -0.36 1.78
N GLU A 46 -12.15 0.09 2.23
CA GLU A 46 -12.24 1.03 3.35
C GLU A 46 -11.87 0.39 4.69
N VAL A 47 -12.26 -0.86 4.94
CA VAL A 47 -11.78 -1.62 6.11
C VAL A 47 -10.25 -1.74 6.11
N ALA A 48 -9.65 -2.08 4.96
CA ALA A 48 -8.20 -2.13 4.83
C ALA A 48 -7.56 -0.75 5.06
N ARG A 49 -8.18 0.33 4.57
CA ARG A 49 -7.71 1.71 4.78
C ARG A 49 -7.72 2.08 6.25
N GLU A 50 -8.80 1.77 6.98
CA GLU A 50 -8.93 2.02 8.41
C GLU A 50 -7.88 1.25 9.23
N GLN A 51 -7.65 -0.02 8.90
CA GLN A 51 -6.63 -0.83 9.54
C GLN A 51 -5.21 -0.28 9.33
N VAL A 52 -4.87 0.12 8.10
CA VAL A 52 -3.57 0.75 7.81
C VAL A 52 -3.44 2.10 8.50
N ALA A 53 -4.50 2.92 8.49
CA ALA A 53 -4.51 4.22 9.16
C ALA A 53 -4.29 4.08 10.68
N GLY A 54 -4.83 3.03 11.31
CA GLY A 54 -4.63 2.73 12.73
C GLY A 54 -3.19 2.43 13.12
N LEU A 55 -2.31 2.11 12.16
CA LEU A 55 -0.87 1.90 12.37
C LEU A 55 -0.05 3.20 12.22
N MET A 56 -0.67 4.27 11.71
CA MET A 56 0.00 5.52 11.34
C MET A 56 -0.20 6.62 12.40
N PRO A 57 0.60 7.70 12.38
CA PRO A 57 0.36 8.88 13.21
C PRO A 57 -1.02 9.51 12.96
N VAL A 58 -1.58 10.15 13.99
CA VAL A 58 -2.89 10.78 13.93
C VAL A 58 -2.90 12.00 13.00
N GLY A 59 -4.02 12.23 12.30
CA GLY A 59 -4.27 13.45 11.52
C GLY A 59 -3.95 13.39 10.03
N GLY A 60 -3.64 12.21 9.48
CA GLY A 60 -3.40 12.00 8.05
C GLY A 60 -4.52 11.26 7.31
N THR A 61 -4.39 11.17 5.99
CA THR A 61 -5.19 10.30 5.12
C THR A 61 -4.31 9.21 4.52
N VAL A 62 -4.87 8.01 4.33
CA VAL A 62 -4.16 6.89 3.71
C VAL A 62 -4.54 6.80 2.23
N SER A 63 -3.53 6.85 1.36
CA SER A 63 -3.64 6.58 -0.07
C SER A 63 -2.88 5.31 -0.41
N PHE A 64 -3.52 4.37 -1.10
CA PHE A 64 -2.86 3.16 -1.58
C PHE A 64 -2.10 3.45 -2.87
N THR A 65 -0.88 2.94 -2.95
CA THR A 65 -0.02 2.94 -4.15
C THR A 65 0.45 1.51 -4.42
N SER A 66 1.15 1.29 -5.53
CA SER A 66 1.74 -0.02 -5.86
C SER A 66 2.90 -0.43 -4.93
N GLY A 67 3.47 0.50 -4.16
CA GLY A 67 4.54 0.22 -3.20
C GLY A 67 5.31 1.47 -2.77
N ALA A 68 6.36 1.25 -1.97
CA ALA A 68 7.13 2.34 -1.36
C ALA A 68 7.75 3.30 -2.39
N THR A 69 8.25 2.78 -3.52
CA THR A 69 8.84 3.62 -4.59
C THR A 69 7.84 4.62 -5.15
N GLU A 70 6.62 4.19 -5.47
CA GLU A 70 5.57 5.09 -5.98
C GLU A 70 5.13 6.09 -4.90
N ALA A 71 4.94 5.64 -3.66
CA ALA A 71 4.55 6.50 -2.55
C ALA A 71 5.57 7.63 -2.30
N LEU A 72 6.87 7.30 -2.27
CA LEU A 72 7.94 8.28 -2.12
C LEU A 72 7.98 9.26 -3.30
N ASN A 73 7.82 8.76 -4.53
CA ASN A 73 7.77 9.60 -5.71
C ASN A 73 6.59 10.57 -5.69
N TRP A 74 5.39 10.13 -5.27
CA TRP A 74 4.24 11.01 -5.07
C TRP A 74 4.54 12.11 -4.05
N ALA A 75 5.14 11.76 -2.91
CA ALA A 75 5.47 12.72 -1.85
C ALA A 75 6.50 13.76 -2.29
N ILE A 76 7.54 13.34 -3.01
CA ILE A 76 8.65 14.21 -3.45
C ILE A 76 8.22 15.05 -4.65
N LYS A 77 7.78 14.42 -5.75
CA LYS A 77 7.40 15.11 -6.99
C LYS A 77 6.11 15.92 -6.84
N GLY A 78 5.25 15.55 -5.89
CA GLY A 78 4.05 16.31 -5.55
C GLY A 78 4.30 17.48 -4.61
N SER A 79 5.49 17.58 -4.01
CA SER A 79 5.86 18.72 -3.17
C SER A 79 6.31 19.92 -4.00
N SER A 80 6.28 21.10 -3.39
CA SER A 80 6.80 22.33 -3.98
C SER A 80 7.87 22.94 -3.07
N GLY A 81 8.84 23.63 -3.68
CA GLY A 81 9.96 24.26 -2.96
C GLY A 81 11.23 23.40 -2.94
N GLY A 82 12.18 23.81 -2.10
CA GLY A 82 13.45 23.10 -1.94
C GLY A 82 13.29 21.85 -1.07
N ILE A 83 13.88 20.75 -1.50
CA ILE A 83 13.84 19.47 -0.79
C ILE A 83 15.21 19.23 -0.15
N VAL A 84 15.22 18.90 1.14
CA VAL A 84 16.41 18.48 1.88
C VAL A 84 16.30 16.99 2.13
N THR A 85 17.34 16.23 1.77
CA THR A 85 17.42 14.78 1.97
C THR A 85 18.81 14.38 2.48
N ILE A 86 19.02 13.11 2.82
CA ILE A 86 20.32 12.57 3.25
C ILE A 86 20.90 11.62 2.20
N ALA A 87 22.24 11.56 2.12
CA ALA A 87 22.94 10.75 1.12
C ALA A 87 22.74 9.23 1.26
N THR A 88 22.17 8.78 2.38
CA THR A 88 21.92 7.37 2.69
C THR A 88 20.47 6.94 2.44
N GLU A 89 19.63 7.81 1.87
CA GLU A 89 18.27 7.42 1.48
C GLU A 89 18.27 6.29 0.44
N HIS A 90 17.13 5.62 0.34
CA HIS A 90 16.91 4.63 -0.71
C HIS A 90 16.99 5.27 -2.11
N ALA A 91 17.40 4.49 -3.11
CA ALA A 91 17.45 4.94 -4.52
C ALA A 91 16.11 5.50 -5.01
N ALA A 92 14.99 5.01 -4.47
CA ALA A 92 13.65 5.53 -4.76
C ALA A 92 13.42 7.00 -4.32
N VAL A 93 14.32 7.58 -3.52
CA VAL A 93 14.35 9.01 -3.17
C VAL A 93 15.38 9.73 -4.02
N LEU A 94 16.58 9.16 -4.16
CA LEU A 94 17.73 9.81 -4.80
C LEU A 94 17.64 9.82 -6.34
N ASP A 95 17.05 8.78 -6.95
CA ASP A 95 16.90 8.60 -8.40
C ASP A 95 15.47 8.93 -8.86
N THR A 96 14.74 9.74 -8.07
CA THR A 96 13.37 10.19 -8.34
C THR A 96 13.31 11.11 -9.57
#